data_AF-X1KF77-F1
#
_entry.id   AF-X1KF77-F1
#
_cell.length_a   1.000
_cell.length_b   1.000
_cell.length_c   1.000
_cell.angle_alpha   90.00
_cell.angle_beta   90.00
_cell.angle_gamma   90.00
#
_symmetry.space_group_name_H-M   'P 1'
#
loop_
_entity.id
_entity.type
_entity.pdbx_description
1 polymer ?
#
loop_
_entity_poly.entity_id
_entity_poly.type
_entity_poly.pdbx_seq_one_letter_code
_entity_poly.pdbx_strand_id
1 'polypeptide(L)'
;MRYERNDIDFSRGKFRVIGDIIELFPAYEKEAVRIELWGDEIERISLFDPITRHTKKHLEKVYIYPATHYLAPPERLEYVLESIRKELKQRLKKLKSQEKLLEAQRLESRTNYDLEMIREVGYCTGIENYSRYFSG
;
A
#
# COMPACT_ATOMS: atom_id res chain seq x y z
N MET A 1 -5.93 -3.41 3.37
CA MET A 1 -6.11 -3.46 1.90
C MET A 1 -6.04 -2.03 1.38
N ARG A 2 -4.92 -1.60 0.79
CA ARG A 2 -4.65 -0.16 0.52
C ARG A 2 -5.14 0.29 -0.85
N TYR A 3 -6.43 0.54 -1.00
CA TYR A 3 -6.94 1.25 -2.17
C TYR A 3 -7.18 2.72 -1.83
N GLU A 4 -6.75 3.63 -2.70
CA GLU A 4 -6.99 5.08 -2.54
C GLU A 4 -8.31 5.46 -3.23
N ARG A 5 -9.17 6.23 -2.56
CA ARG A 5 -10.34 6.80 -3.24
C ARG A 5 -9.89 7.96 -4.12
N ASN A 6 -10.18 7.91 -5.41
CA ASN A 6 -9.85 8.98 -6.34
C ASN A 6 -10.90 9.05 -7.47
N ASP A 7 -11.82 10.00 -7.34
CA ASP A 7 -12.95 10.13 -8.26
C ASP A 7 -12.54 10.80 -9.61
N ILE A 8 -11.36 11.45 -9.66
CA ILE A 8 -10.85 12.18 -10.83
C ILE A 8 -9.92 11.29 -11.67
N ASP A 9 -8.89 10.73 -11.06
CA ASP A 9 -7.90 9.88 -11.73
C ASP A 9 -8.10 8.41 -11.36
N PHE A 10 -8.61 7.63 -12.32
CA PHE A 10 -8.86 6.20 -12.14
C PHE A 10 -7.69 5.37 -12.67
N SER A 11 -6.76 5.06 -11.78
CA SER A 11 -5.56 4.26 -12.05
C SER A 11 -5.43 3.08 -11.06
N ARG A 12 -4.46 2.19 -11.29
CA ARG A 12 -4.22 0.98 -10.48
C ARG A 12 -4.07 1.30 -9.00
N GLY A 13 -4.63 0.46 -8.14
CA GLY A 13 -4.61 0.65 -6.69
C GLY A 13 -5.57 1.73 -6.19
N LYS A 14 -6.45 2.23 -7.06
CA LYS A 14 -7.48 3.22 -6.71
C LYS A 14 -8.88 2.67 -6.89
N PHE A 15 -9.83 3.32 -6.23
CA PHE A 15 -11.25 3.11 -6.44
C PHE A 15 -11.98 4.45 -6.51
N ARG A 16 -13.17 4.46 -7.11
CA ARG A 16 -14.06 5.61 -7.13
C ARG A 16 -15.51 5.19 -6.94
N VAL A 17 -16.33 6.13 -6.54
CA VAL A 17 -17.76 5.92 -6.32
C VAL A 17 -18.56 6.89 -7.17
N ILE A 18 -19.49 6.37 -7.97
CA ILE A 18 -20.37 7.14 -8.85
C ILE A 18 -21.80 6.68 -8.59
N GLY A 19 -22.53 7.40 -7.74
CA GLY A 19 -23.84 6.94 -7.25
C GLY A 19 -23.70 5.58 -6.59
N ASP A 20 -24.47 4.60 -7.07
CA ASP A 20 -24.49 3.23 -6.56
C ASP A 20 -23.42 2.33 -7.21
N ILE A 21 -22.50 2.91 -7.99
CA ILE A 21 -21.44 2.18 -8.67
C ILE A 21 -20.10 2.41 -7.99
N ILE A 22 -19.46 1.33 -7.56
CA ILE A 22 -18.07 1.31 -7.09
C ILE A 22 -17.21 0.74 -8.21
N GLU A 23 -16.28 1.53 -8.73
CA GLU A 23 -15.25 1.04 -9.64
C GLU A 23 -13.92 0.95 -8.90
N LEU A 24 -13.26 -0.20 -8.97
CA LEU A 24 -11.97 -0.47 -8.33
C LEU A 24 -10.99 -1.01 -9.36
N PHE A 25 -9.78 -0.47 -9.40
CA PHE A 25 -8.73 -0.95 -10.29
C PHE A 25 -7.70 -1.73 -9.45
N PRO A 26 -7.71 -3.07 -9.46
CA PRO A 26 -6.74 -3.87 -8.72
C PRO A 26 -5.31 -3.52 -9.12
N ALA A 27 -4.41 -3.44 -8.14
CA ALA A 27 -2.99 -3.14 -8.43
C ALA A 27 -2.34 -4.19 -9.34
N TYR A 28 -2.79 -5.44 -9.24
CA TYR A 28 -2.23 -6.63 -9.87
C TYR A 28 -2.91 -7.04 -11.19
N GLU A 29 -4.06 -6.47 -11.54
CA GLU A 29 -4.82 -6.88 -12.74
C GLU A 29 -4.76 -5.86 -13.88
N LYS A 30 -4.98 -6.28 -15.13
CA LYS A 30 -5.13 -5.33 -16.26
C LYS A 30 -6.54 -4.77 -16.40
N GLU A 31 -7.52 -5.42 -15.79
CA GLU A 31 -8.94 -5.09 -15.87
C GLU A 31 -9.41 -4.50 -14.55
N ALA A 32 -10.34 -3.56 -14.61
CA ALA A 32 -10.96 -2.98 -13.44
C ALA A 32 -12.25 -3.74 -13.10
N VAL A 33 -12.64 -3.68 -11.83
CA VAL A 33 -13.87 -4.28 -11.30
C VAL A 33 -14.89 -3.18 -11.13
N ARG A 34 -16.10 -3.39 -11.63
CA ARG A 34 -17.28 -2.56 -11.35
C ARG A 34 -18.25 -3.36 -10.49
N ILE A 35 -18.67 -2.76 -9.38
CA ILE A 35 -19.65 -3.29 -8.44
C ILE A 35 -20.82 -2.33 -8.48
N GLU A 36 -21.98 -2.80 -8.94
CA GLU A 36 -23.24 -2.06 -8.94
C GLU A 36 -24.04 -2.48 -7.72
N LEU A 37 -24.50 -1.51 -6.95
CA LEU A 37 -25.27 -1.69 -5.74
C LEU A 37 -26.75 -1.37 -5.97
N TRP A 38 -27.60 -2.02 -5.20
CA TRP A 38 -29.00 -1.66 -5.00
C TRP A 38 -29.25 -1.49 -3.51
N GLY A 39 -29.14 -0.25 -3.02
CA GLY A 39 -29.07 0.01 -1.59
C GLY A 39 -27.84 -0.64 -0.97
N ASP A 40 -28.06 -1.61 -0.09
CA ASP A 40 -27.00 -2.32 0.62
C ASP A 40 -26.63 -3.68 -0.01
N GLU A 41 -27.26 -4.05 -1.14
CA GLU A 41 -27.02 -5.32 -1.84
C GLU A 41 -26.16 -5.12 -3.10
N ILE A 42 -25.29 -6.09 -3.39
CA ILE A 42 -24.55 -6.14 -4.65
C ILE A 42 -25.48 -6.71 -5.72
N GLU A 43 -25.89 -5.87 -6.66
CA GLU A 43 -26.72 -6.27 -7.79
C GLU A 43 -25.87 -6.96 -8.87
N ARG A 44 -24.68 -6.42 -9.16
CA ARG A 44 -23.85 -6.90 -10.26
C ARG A 44 -22.37 -6.67 -10.03
N ILE A 45 -21.55 -7.64 -10.42
CA ILE A 45 -20.10 -7.49 -10.50
C ILE A 45 -19.67 -7.72 -11.95
N SER A 46 -18.84 -6.84 -12.49
CA SER A 46 -18.30 -6.97 -13.84
C SER A 46 -16.83 -6.59 -13.93
N LEU A 47 -16.12 -7.25 -14.84
CA LEU A 47 -14.80 -6.79 -15.29
C LEU A 47 -14.97 -5.89 -16.50
N PHE A 48 -14.28 -4.76 -16.50
CA PHE A 48 -14.30 -3.81 -17.60
C PHE A 48 -12.90 -3.28 -17.89
N ASP A 49 -12.72 -2.82 -19.12
CA ASP A 49 -11.49 -2.14 -19.52
C ASP A 49 -11.49 -0.68 -19.00
N PRO A 50 -10.49 -0.26 -18.20
CA PRO A 50 -10.50 1.05 -17.56
C PRO A 50 -10.33 2.22 -18.55
N ILE A 51 -9.81 1.96 -19.76
CA ILE A 51 -9.60 2.98 -20.79
C ILE A 51 -10.82 3.06 -21.70
N THR A 52 -11.22 1.93 -22.29
CA THR A 52 -12.33 1.90 -23.27
C THR A 52 -13.70 1.84 -22.62
N ARG A 53 -13.78 1.60 -21.30
CA ARG A 53 -15.01 1.40 -20.52
C ARG A 53 -15.85 0.19 -20.93
N HIS A 54 -15.36 -0.62 -21.87
CA HIS A 54 -16.08 -1.78 -22.36
C HIS A 54 -16.15 -2.88 -21.29
N THR A 55 -17.36 -3.37 -21.02
CA THR A 55 -17.58 -4.49 -20.10
C THR A 55 -17.19 -5.79 -20.77
N LYS A 56 -16.27 -6.55 -20.16
CA LYS A 56 -15.77 -7.81 -20.72
C LYS A 56 -16.58 -9.02 -20.27
N LYS A 57 -16.87 -9.11 -18.97
CA LYS A 57 -17.64 -10.22 -18.40
C LYS A 57 -18.29 -9.86 -17.08
N HIS A 58 -19.37 -10.57 -16.77
CA HIS A 58 -20.00 -10.56 -15.45
C HIS A 58 -19.40 -11.65 -14.55
N LEU A 59 -19.35 -11.38 -13.25
CA LEU A 59 -18.81 -12.27 -12.24
C LEU A 59 -19.84 -12.51 -11.14
N GLU A 60 -19.92 -13.74 -10.63
CA GLU A 60 -20.71 -14.04 -9.42
C GLU A 60 -19.99 -13.62 -8.14
N LYS A 61 -18.65 -13.63 -8.16
CA LYS A 61 -17.79 -13.24 -7.05
C LYS A 61 -16.47 -12.67 -7.53
N VAL A 62 -15.88 -11.80 -6.72
CA VAL A 62 -14.55 -11.23 -6.95
C VAL A 62 -13.75 -11.21 -5.65
N TYR A 63 -12.47 -11.55 -5.73
CA TYR A 63 -11.54 -11.45 -4.60
C TYR A 63 -10.63 -10.23 -4.82
N ILE A 64 -10.67 -9.29 -3.88
CA ILE A 64 -9.85 -8.07 -3.93
C ILE A 64 -8.71 -8.24 -2.94
N TYR A 65 -7.51 -8.47 -3.48
CA TYR A 65 -6.30 -8.52 -2.68
C TYR A 65 -5.78 -7.11 -2.40
N PRO A 66 -5.01 -6.92 -1.31
CA PRO A 66 -4.39 -5.63 -1.03
C PRO A 66 -3.54 -5.12 -2.20
N ALA A 67 -3.57 -3.81 -2.42
CA ALA A 67 -2.77 -3.16 -3.47
C ALA A 67 -1.25 -3.16 -3.19
N THR A 68 -0.81 -3.61 -2.00
CA THR A 68 0.61 -3.61 -1.59
C THR A 68 1.02 -4.98 -1.07
N HIS A 69 2.24 -5.41 -1.43
CA HIS A 69 2.83 -6.69 -1.00
C HIS A 69 3.37 -6.67 0.45
N TYR A 70 3.44 -5.50 1.08
CA TYR A 70 4.13 -5.29 2.37
C TYR A 70 3.19 -5.21 3.58
N LEU A 71 2.11 -5.99 3.59
CA LEU A 71 1.23 -6.07 4.75
C LEU A 71 1.73 -7.16 5.69
N ALA A 72 2.59 -6.79 6.64
CA ALA A 72 2.79 -7.60 7.83
C ALA A 72 1.50 -7.58 8.66
N PRO A 73 1.11 -8.71 9.30
CA PRO A 73 0.06 -8.72 10.30
C PRO A 73 0.35 -7.69 11.41
N PRO A 74 -0.66 -7.03 12.01
CA PRO A 74 -0.47 -6.06 13.08
C PRO A 74 0.39 -6.59 14.22
N GLU A 75 0.30 -7.89 14.53
CA GLU A 75 1.07 -8.52 15.59
C GLU A 75 2.58 -8.55 15.29
N ARG A 76 2.97 -8.55 14.01
CA ARG A 76 4.37 -8.58 13.57
C ARG A 76 4.94 -7.19 13.32
N LEU A 77 4.09 -6.17 13.15
CA LEU A 77 4.51 -4.82 12.76
C LEU A 77 5.44 -4.18 13.80
N GLU A 78 5.11 -4.28 15.09
CA GLU A 78 5.92 -3.64 16.14
C GLU A 78 7.31 -4.29 16.24
N TYR A 79 7.39 -5.62 16.11
CA TYR A 79 8.67 -6.34 16.04
C TYR A 79 9.55 -5.89 14.85
N VAL A 80 8.92 -5.68 13.69
CA VAL A 80 9.60 -5.19 12.48
C VAL A 80 10.15 -3.77 12.71
N LEU A 81 9.33 -2.87 13.25
CA LEU A 81 9.73 -1.49 13.56
C LEU A 81 10.88 -1.46 14.58
N GLU A 82 10.83 -2.27 15.63
CA GLU A 82 11.91 -2.39 16.61
C GLU A 82 13.21 -2.91 15.99
N SER A 83 13.12 -3.90 15.11
CA SER A 83 14.28 -4.47 14.42
C SER A 83 14.99 -3.44 13.54
N ILE A 84 14.22 -2.61 12.82
CA ILE A 84 14.76 -1.50 12.02
C ILE A 84 15.40 -0.45 12.93
N ARG A 85 14.75 -0.07 14.03
CA ARG A 85 15.31 0.89 15.02
C ARG A 85 16.63 0.38 15.60
N LYS A 86 16.75 -0.93 15.84
CA LYS A 86 17.98 -1.54 16.35
C LYS A 86 19.12 -1.43 15.35
N GLU A 87 18.89 -1.75 14.08
CA GLU A 87 19.91 -1.59 13.03
C GLU A 87 20.28 -0.12 12.82
N LEU A 88 19.29 0.78 12.83
CA LEU A 88 19.52 2.23 12.75
C LEU A 88 20.50 2.68 13.84
N LYS A 89 20.27 2.31 15.11
CA LYS A 89 21.17 2.65 16.22
C LYS A 89 22.60 2.16 15.98
N GLN A 90 22.77 0.93 15.49
CA GLN A 90 24.10 0.38 15.17
C GLN A 90 24.78 1.16 14.04
N ARG A 91 24.03 1.48 12.99
CA ARG A 91 24.55 2.21 11.83
C ARG A 91 24.93 3.65 12.18
N LEU A 92 24.11 4.33 12.98
CA LEU A 92 24.39 5.68 13.47
C LEU A 92 25.65 5.71 14.34
N LYS A 93 25.85 4.70 15.22
CA LYS A 93 27.09 4.58 16.00
C LYS A 93 28.32 4.47 15.09
N LYS A 94 28.25 3.64 14.05
CA LYS A 94 29.34 3.47 13.07
C LYS A 94 29.63 4.77 12.32
N LEU A 95 28.61 5.46 11.82
CA LEU A 95 28.78 6.73 11.09
C LEU A 95 29.38 7.82 11.99
N LYS A 96 28.87 7.96 13.23
CA LYS A 96 29.39 8.92 14.22
C LYS A 96 30.85 8.61 14.58
N SER A 97 31.24 7.35 14.72
CA SER A 97 32.65 6.97 14.96
C SER A 97 33.60 7.26 13.79
N GLN A 98 33.05 7.53 12.60
CA GLN A 98 33.80 7.90 11.40
C GLN A 98 33.72 9.41 11.12
N GLU A 99 33.23 10.21 12.08
CA GLU A 99 32.99 11.66 11.94
C GLU A 99 32.00 12.03 10.82
N LYS A 100 31.22 11.06 10.32
CA LYS A 100 30.19 11.23 9.28
C LYS A 100 28.87 11.72 9.88
N LEU A 101 28.91 12.90 10.50
CA LEU A 101 27.79 13.44 11.26
C LEU A 101 26.60 13.81 10.37
N LEU A 102 26.84 14.35 9.18
CA LEU A 102 25.79 14.72 8.23
C LEU A 102 25.05 13.49 7.69
N GLU A 103 25.78 12.43 7.35
CA GLU A 103 25.21 11.17 6.89
C GLU A 103 24.43 10.47 8.00
N ALA A 104 24.93 10.52 9.23
CA ALA A 104 24.20 10.01 10.39
C ALA A 104 22.87 10.75 10.56
N GLN A 105 22.88 12.09 10.53
CA GLN A 105 21.68 12.90 10.66
C GLN A 105 20.68 12.63 9.53
N ARG A 106 21.14 12.59 8.28
CA ARG A 106 20.29 12.27 7.11
C ARG A 106 19.63 10.90 7.25
N LEU A 107 20.40 9.89 7.66
CA LEU A 107 19.88 8.53 7.85
C LEU A 107 18.84 8.48 8.97
N GLU A 108 19.13 9.12 10.11
CA GLU A 108 18.25 9.18 11.28
C GLU A 108 16.92 9.84 10.94
N SER A 109 16.96 11.05 10.38
CA SER A 109 15.74 11.79 10.00
C SER A 109 14.90 11.02 9.01
N ARG A 110 15.51 10.46 7.95
CA ARG A 110 14.77 9.71 6.93
C ARG A 110 14.14 8.46 7.51
N THR A 111 14.91 7.66 8.25
CA THR A 111 14.44 6.38 8.79
C THR A 111 13.33 6.60 9.82
N ASN A 112 13.43 7.62 10.68
CA ASN A 112 12.38 7.89 11.66
C ASN A 112 11.05 8.31 11.01
N TYR A 113 11.11 9.18 9.99
CA TYR A 113 9.91 9.54 9.21
C TYR A 113 9.29 8.30 8.54
N ASP A 114 10.11 7.47 7.90
CA ASP A 114 9.64 6.25 7.25
C ASP A 114 9.01 5.27 8.26
N LEU A 115 9.56 5.14 9.48
CA LEU A 115 8.99 4.33 10.55
C LEU A 115 7.64 4.86 11.06
N GLU A 116 7.47 6.18 11.18
CA GLU A 116 6.18 6.80 11.52
C GLU A 116 5.14 6.54 10.42
N MET A 117 5.52 6.72 9.15
CA MET A 117 4.65 6.44 8.01
C MET A 117 4.26 4.95 7.94
N ILE A 118 5.19 4.05 8.23
CA ILE A 118 4.90 2.60 8.33
C ILE A 118 3.95 2.31 9.49
N ARG A 119 4.10 2.98 10.65
CA ARG A 119 3.23 2.74 11.81
C ARG A 119 1.81 3.26 11.59
N GLU A 120 1.67 4.53 11.21
CA GLU A 120 0.37 5.21 11.15
C GLU A 120 -0.39 4.85 9.87
N VAL A 121 0.33 4.84 8.75
CA VAL A 121 -0.29 4.60 7.45
C VAL A 121 -0.18 3.11 7.13
N GLY A 122 0.96 2.46 7.38
CA GLY A 122 1.28 1.09 6.93
C GLY A 122 2.22 1.01 5.71
N TYR A 123 2.90 2.11 5.34
CA TYR A 123 3.74 2.24 4.14
C TYR A 123 4.56 3.53 4.19
N CYS A 124 5.74 3.51 3.59
CA CYS A 124 6.53 4.70 3.27
C CYS A 124 7.05 4.64 1.82
N THR A 125 7.43 5.79 1.27
CA THR A 125 8.09 5.83 -0.04
C THR A 125 9.47 5.17 0.07
N GLY A 126 9.68 4.11 -0.71
CA GLY A 126 10.90 3.30 -0.64
C GLY A 126 10.79 2.11 0.32
N ILE A 127 9.57 1.61 0.60
CA ILE A 127 9.33 0.48 1.51
C ILE A 127 10.12 -0.78 1.15
N GLU A 128 10.49 -0.95 -0.12
CA GLU A 128 11.32 -2.04 -0.60
C GLU A 128 12.70 -2.11 0.09
N ASN A 129 13.21 -0.97 0.57
CA ASN A 129 14.45 -0.90 1.35
C ASN A 129 14.33 -1.59 2.72
N TYR A 130 13.10 -1.84 3.19
CA TYR A 130 12.82 -2.53 4.44
C TYR A 130 12.36 -3.98 4.24
N SER A 131 12.26 -4.45 3.00
CA SER A 131 11.76 -5.79 2.64
C SER A 131 12.34 -6.91 3.52
N ARG A 132 13.65 -6.89 3.79
CA ARG A 132 14.33 -7.86 4.66
C ARG A 132 13.67 -8.03 6.03
N TYR A 133 13.13 -6.96 6.60
CA TYR A 133 12.50 -7.01 7.92
C TYR A 133 11.06 -7.55 7.85
N PHE A 134 10.37 -7.40 6.71
CA PHE A 134 9.01 -7.89 6.51
C PHE A 134 8.95 -9.35 6.05
N SER A 135 10.00 -9.86 5.42
CA SER A 135 10.08 -11.25 4.93
C SER A 135 10.55 -12.26 5.97
N GLY A 136 11.14 -11.80 7.08
CA GLY A 136 11.77 -12.60 8.14
C GLY A 136 10.86 -12.86 9.31
#